data_AF-A0A941URM8-F1
#
_entry.id   AF-A0A941URM8-F1
#
_cell.length_a   1.000
_cell.length_b   1.000
_cell.length_c   1.000
_cell.angle_alpha   90.00
_cell.angle_beta   90.00
_cell.angle_gamma   90.00
#
_symmetry.space_group_name_H-M   'P 1'
#
loop_
_entity.id
_entity.type
_entity.pdbx_description
1 polymer ?
#
loop_
_entity_poly.entity_id
_entity_poly.type
_entity_poly.pdbx_seq_one_letter_code
_entity_poly.pdbx_strand_id
1 'polypeptide(L)'
;MAFDFSAKNYEEALRKFSITVPEHFNFGFDVIDRHAEEENKRALVWTDAGGVQSKEYTFRDIKLLSSQAANVLRGAGVKKGDRVFIMLGRVPEWFFILVACHKLG
;
A
#
# COMPACT_ATOMS: atom_id res chain seq x y z
N MET A 1 4.73 19.31 6.42
CA MET A 1 5.96 18.54 6.16
C MET A 1 6.58 19.12 4.90
N ALA A 2 7.71 19.82 5.00
CA ALA A 2 8.38 20.41 3.84
C ALA A 2 9.63 19.57 3.56
N PHE A 3 9.59 18.77 2.50
CA PHE A 3 10.81 18.24 1.93
C PHE A 3 11.61 19.43 1.38
N ASP A 4 12.82 19.63 1.89
CA ASP A 4 13.73 20.63 1.34
C ASP A 4 14.28 20.12 0.01
N PHE A 5 13.58 20.42 -1.08
CA PHE A 5 14.00 20.11 -2.43
C PHE A 5 15.11 21.05 -2.95
N SER A 6 15.70 21.91 -2.11
CA SER A 6 16.75 22.86 -2.51
C SER A 6 18.15 22.27 -2.60
N ALA A 7 18.33 20.99 -2.27
CA ALA A 7 19.64 20.33 -2.33
C ALA A 7 20.21 20.38 -3.76
N LYS A 8 21.46 20.83 -3.89
CA LYS A 8 22.10 21.05 -5.20
C LYS A 8 22.76 19.79 -5.75
N ASN A 9 22.99 18.80 -4.90
CA ASN A 9 23.57 17.51 -5.26
C ASN A 9 23.10 16.41 -4.30
N TYR A 10 23.44 15.16 -4.64
CA TYR A 10 23.04 13.98 -3.90
C TYR A 10 23.59 13.93 -2.47
N GLU A 11 24.85 14.34 -2.26
CA GLU A 11 25.47 14.32 -0.93
C GLU A 11 24.78 15.30 0.03
N GLU A 12 24.43 16.49 -0.45
CA GLU A 12 23.68 17.48 0.31
C GLU A 12 22.26 16.97 0.62
N ALA A 13 21.60 16.34 -0.35
CA ALA A 13 20.28 15.75 -0.16
C ALA A 13 20.32 14.67 0.93
N LEU A 14 21.31 13.78 0.90
CA LEU A 14 21.51 12.75 1.92
C LEU A 14 21.75 13.35 3.31
N ARG A 15 22.61 14.37 3.44
CA ARG A 15 22.89 15.00 4.74
C ARG A 15 21.67 15.70 5.34
N LYS A 16 20.81 16.29 4.50
CA LYS A 16 19.63 17.05 4.95
C LYS A 16 18.39 16.17 5.12
N PHE A 17 18.34 15.02 4.46
CA PHE A 17 17.19 14.15 4.51
C PHE A 17 16.97 13.62 5.94
N SER A 18 15.82 13.95 6.49
CA SER A 18 15.33 13.37 7.73
C SER A 18 13.83 13.16 7.60
N ILE A 19 13.32 12.10 8.21
CA ILE A 19 11.88 11.86 8.30
C ILE A 19 11.50 11.83 9.77
N THR A 20 10.36 12.43 10.11
CA THR A 20 9.75 12.24 11.41
C THR A 20 8.96 10.95 11.38
N VAL A 21 9.44 9.93 12.07
CA VAL A 21 8.74 8.65 12.20
C VAL A 21 7.77 8.76 13.39
N PRO A 22 6.45 8.62 13.19
CA PRO A 22 5.51 8.62 14.30
C PRO A 22 5.69 7.37 15.16
N GLU A 23 5.29 7.44 16.43
CA GLU A 23 5.34 6.30 17.37
C GLU A 23 4.58 5.08 16.83
N HIS A 24 3.48 5.33 16.10
CA HIS A 24 2.69 4.31 15.42
C HIS A 24 2.52 4.67 13.94
N PHE A 25 2.81 3.70 13.08
CA PHE A 25 2.60 3.79 11.65
C PHE A 25 2.15 2.44 11.10
N ASN A 26 1.09 2.44 10.31
CA ASN A 26 0.61 1.29 9.57
C ASN A 26 0.31 1.70 8.13
N PHE A 27 1.04 1.15 7.16
CA PHE A 27 0.89 1.51 5.75
C PHE A 27 -0.56 1.35 5.22
N GLY A 28 -1.27 0.32 5.67
CA GLY A 28 -2.66 0.08 5.27
C GLY A 28 -3.63 1.13 5.77
N PHE A 29 -3.38 1.75 6.92
CA PHE A 29 -4.26 2.79 7.49
C PHE A 29 -3.75 4.20 7.15
N ASP A 30 -2.47 4.48 7.43
CA ASP A 30 -1.91 5.82 7.37
C ASP A 30 -1.61 6.32 5.95
N VAL A 31 -1.50 5.40 4.99
CA VAL A 31 -1.27 5.71 3.56
C VAL A 31 -2.48 5.33 2.73
N ILE A 32 -2.84 4.03 2.69
CA ILE A 32 -3.92 3.56 1.81
C ILE A 32 -5.26 4.17 2.21
N ASP A 33 -5.66 4.01 3.47
CA ASP A 33 -6.98 4.50 3.91
C ASP A 33 -7.05 6.02 3.96
N ARG A 34 -5.95 6.71 4.28
CA ARG A 34 -5.85 8.18 4.20
C ARG A 34 -6.04 8.68 2.77
N HIS A 35 -5.33 8.11 1.80
CA HIS A 35 -5.50 8.50 0.40
C HIS A 35 -6.86 8.11 -0.18
N ALA A 36 -7.54 7.11 0.40
CA ALA A 36 -8.89 6.76 0.03
C ALA A 36 -9.94 7.81 0.43
N GLU A 37 -9.60 8.77 1.31
CA GLU A 37 -10.50 9.89 1.62
C GLU A 37 -10.71 10.78 0.39
N GLU A 38 -9.67 10.96 -0.43
CA GLU A 38 -9.76 11.63 -1.73
C GLU A 38 -10.58 10.78 -2.72
N GLU A 39 -11.66 11.34 -3.23
CA GLU A 39 -12.52 10.65 -4.19
C GLU A 39 -11.81 10.43 -5.52
N ASN A 40 -11.97 9.26 -6.12
CA ASN A 40 -11.42 8.89 -7.43
C ASN A 40 -9.89 8.98 -7.57
N LYS A 41 -9.14 9.06 -6.45
CA LYS A 41 -7.68 9.05 -6.51
C LYS A 41 -7.16 7.70 -6.99
N ARG A 42 -6.55 7.68 -8.17
CA ARG A 42 -5.99 6.47 -8.79
C ARG A 42 -4.78 5.95 -8.02
N ALA A 43 -4.75 4.63 -7.77
CA ALA A 43 -3.70 3.96 -7.01
C ALA A 43 -2.93 2.94 -7.85
N LEU A 44 -3.64 2.10 -8.62
CA LEU A 44 -3.04 1.02 -9.40
C LEU A 44 -3.64 1.01 -10.81
N VAL A 45 -2.77 1.04 -11.82
CA VAL A 45 -3.11 0.70 -13.20
C VAL A 45 -2.42 -0.61 -13.50
N TRP A 46 -3.20 -1.65 -13.77
CA TRP A 46 -2.74 -2.97 -14.11
C TRP A 46 -3.07 -3.27 -15.56
N THR A 47 -2.21 -4.03 -16.23
CA THR A 47 -2.48 -4.58 -17.55
C THR A 47 -2.01 -6.03 -17.61
N ASP A 48 -2.66 -6.84 -18.44
CA ASP A 48 -2.20 -8.19 -18.70
C ASP A 48 -0.89 -8.21 -19.49
N ALA A 49 -0.26 -9.38 -19.59
CA ALA A 49 1.02 -9.52 -20.30
C ALA A 49 0.93 -9.14 -21.79
N GLY A 50 -0.27 -9.22 -22.39
CA GLY A 50 -0.52 -8.88 -23.78
C GLY A 50 -0.85 -7.40 -24.01
N GLY A 51 -1.05 -6.61 -22.95
CA GLY A 51 -1.51 -5.23 -23.05
C GLY A 51 -2.97 -5.08 -23.52
N VAL A 52 -3.73 -6.17 -23.57
CA VAL A 52 -5.11 -6.18 -24.14
C VAL A 52 -6.12 -5.79 -23.08
N GLN A 53 -5.94 -6.31 -21.86
CA GLN A 53 -6.78 -5.97 -20.72
C GLN A 53 -6.07 -4.97 -19.83
N SER A 54 -6.81 -3.98 -19.36
CA SER A 54 -6.38 -3.08 -18.30
C SER A 54 -7.43 -3.00 -17.20
N LYS A 55 -6.96 -2.76 -15.98
CA LYS A 55 -7.80 -2.49 -14.82
C LYS A 55 -7.22 -1.31 -14.07
N GLU A 56 -8.07 -0.38 -13.67
CA GLU A 56 -7.69 0.73 -12.82
C GLU A 56 -8.37 0.58 -11.47
N TYR A 57 -7.62 0.84 -10.41
CA TYR A 57 -8.11 0.83 -9.04
C TYR A 57 -7.76 2.16 -8.38
N THR A 58 -8.76 2.73 -7.72
CA THR A 58 -8.60 3.87 -6.83
C THR A 58 -8.10 3.44 -5.46
N PHE A 59 -7.60 4.37 -4.65
CA PHE A 59 -7.28 4.07 -3.25
C PHE A 59 -8.50 3.57 -2.46
N ARG A 60 -9.72 3.99 -2.82
CA ARG A 60 -10.97 3.47 -2.25
C ARG A 60 -11.17 2.00 -2.57
N ASP A 61 -10.90 1.59 -3.80
CA ASP A 61 -10.96 0.17 -4.20
C ASP A 61 -9.94 -0.66 -3.43
N ILE A 62 -8.69 -0.19 -3.34
CA ILE A 62 -7.64 -0.88 -2.57
C ILE A 62 -8.03 -0.98 -1.09
N LYS A 63 -8.56 0.09 -0.49
CA LYS A 63 -9.07 0.08 0.89
C LYS A 63 -10.14 -0.99 1.08
N LEU A 64 -11.15 -1.02 0.21
CA LEU A 64 -12.25 -1.98 0.28
C LEU A 64 -11.75 -3.43 0.15
N LEU A 65 -11.03 -3.72 -0.93
CA LEU A 65 -10.58 -5.08 -1.28
C LEU A 65 -9.55 -5.61 -0.27
N SER A 66 -8.63 -4.77 0.20
CA SER A 66 -7.68 -5.16 1.26
C SER A 66 -8.38 -5.42 2.60
N SER A 67 -9.44 -4.68 2.93
CA SER A 67 -10.19 -4.91 4.18
C SER A 67 -10.99 -6.21 4.11
N GLN A 68 -11.57 -6.53 2.95
CA GLN A 68 -12.21 -7.82 2.70
C GLN A 68 -11.20 -8.98 2.81
N ALA A 69 -10.04 -8.84 2.17
CA ALA A 69 -8.97 -9.83 2.27
C ALA A 69 -8.47 -10.01 3.72
N ALA A 70 -8.33 -8.93 4.49
CA ALA A 70 -7.94 -9.00 5.89
C ALA A 70 -8.98 -9.79 6.73
N ASN A 71 -10.26 -9.59 6.46
CA ASN A 71 -11.32 -10.36 7.12
C ASN A 71 -11.29 -11.84 6.75
N VAL A 72 -11.01 -12.18 5.48
CA VAL A 72 -10.84 -13.57 5.03
C VAL A 72 -9.65 -14.23 5.75
N LEU A 73 -8.49 -13.57 5.78
CA LEU A 73 -7.30 -14.08 6.46
C LEU A 73 -7.54 -14.25 7.97
N ARG A 74 -8.21 -13.29 8.61
CA ARG A 74 -8.60 -13.39 10.02
C ARG A 74 -9.56 -14.57 10.25
N GLY A 75 -10.53 -14.77 9.36
CA GLY A 75 -11.45 -15.91 9.39
C GLY A 75 -10.74 -17.26 9.23
N ALA A 76 -9.63 -17.29 8.50
CA ALA A 76 -8.75 -18.45 8.37
C ALA A 76 -7.80 -18.64 9.57
N GLY A 77 -7.86 -17.77 10.58
CA GLY A 77 -7.11 -17.88 11.82
C GLY A 77 -5.80 -17.09 11.88
N VAL A 78 -5.49 -16.27 10.87
CA VAL A 78 -4.31 -15.39 10.88
C VAL A 78 -4.44 -14.32 11.96
N LYS A 79 -3.38 -14.14 12.74
CA LYS A 79 -3.29 -13.19 13.85
C LYS A 79 -2.09 -12.29 13.70
N LYS A 80 -2.07 -11.25 14.54
CA LYS A 80 -0.94 -10.33 14.62
C LYS A 80 0.35 -11.09 14.94
N GLY A 81 1.40 -10.88 14.15
CA GLY A 81 2.71 -11.52 14.28
C GLY A 81 2.87 -12.82 13.46
N ASP A 82 1.81 -13.32 12.83
CA ASP A 82 1.90 -14.48 11.95
C ASP A 82 2.61 -14.13 10.63
N ARG A 83 3.34 -15.10 10.08
CA ARG A 83 4.05 -14.94 8.80
C ARG A 83 3.20 -15.51 7.67
N VAL A 84 2.85 -14.65 6.70
CA VAL A 84 2.08 -15.03 5.52
C VAL A 84 2.98 -15.00 4.28
N PHE A 85 3.09 -16.13 3.58
CA PHE A 85 3.77 -16.20 2.28
C PHE A 85 2.76 -15.98 1.15
N ILE A 86 3.00 -15.01 0.28
CA ILE A 86 2.12 -14.67 -0.84
C ILE A 86 2.74 -15.19 -2.14
N MET A 87 2.13 -16.23 -2.72
CA MET A 87 2.55 -16.80 -4.00
C MET A 87 1.49 -16.54 -5.07
N LEU A 88 1.57 -15.37 -5.71
CA LEU A 88 0.71 -14.99 -6.83
C LEU A 88 1.58 -14.39 -7.95
N GLY A 89 1.08 -14.46 -9.19
CA GLY A 89 1.66 -13.72 -10.30
C GLY A 89 1.51 -12.21 -10.15
N ARG A 90 1.86 -11.44 -11.20
CA ARG A 90 1.65 -9.98 -11.23
C ARG A 90 0.19 -9.65 -11.51
N VAL A 91 -0.69 -9.96 -10.56
CA VAL A 91 -2.12 -9.69 -10.60
C VAL A 91 -2.50 -8.66 -9.51
N PRO A 92 -3.57 -7.87 -9.68
CA PRO A 92 -3.96 -6.84 -8.72
C PRO A 92 -4.16 -7.36 -7.29
N GLU A 93 -4.67 -8.59 -7.16
CA GLU A 93 -4.96 -9.25 -5.90
C GLU A 93 -3.72 -9.38 -5.00
N TRP A 94 -2.52 -9.47 -5.59
CA TRP A 94 -1.27 -9.47 -4.83
C TRP A 94 -1.16 -8.23 -3.93
N PHE A 95 -1.53 -7.05 -4.44
CA PHE A 95 -1.53 -5.82 -3.66
C PHE A 95 -2.61 -5.81 -2.57
N PHE A 96 -3.78 -6.39 -2.85
CA PHE A 96 -4.86 -6.42 -1.87
C PHE A 96 -4.49 -7.30 -0.67
N ILE A 97 -3.89 -8.48 -0.92
CA ILE A 97 -3.39 -9.37 0.14
C ILE A 97 -2.23 -8.73 0.90
N LEU A 98 -1.29 -8.08 0.21
CA LEU A 98 -0.18 -7.39 0.88
C LEU A 98 -0.68 -6.31 1.84
N VAL A 99 -1.61 -5.45 1.39
CA VAL A 99 -2.19 -4.40 2.25
C VAL A 99 -3.04 -5.02 3.37
N ALA A 100 -3.73 -6.13 3.11
CA ALA A 100 -4.44 -6.86 4.15
C ALA A 100 -3.52 -7.36 5.27
N CYS A 101 -2.36 -7.92 4.91
CA CYS A 101 -1.33 -8.33 5.88
C CYS A 101 -0.85 -7.14 6.72
N HIS A 102 -0.53 -6.00 6.09
CA HIS A 102 -0.17 -4.78 6.83
C HIS A 102 -1.25 -4.37 7.84
N LYS A 103 -2.54 -4.45 7.46
CA LYS A 103 -3.66 -4.11 8.35
C LYS A 103 -3.82 -5.08 9.53
N LEU A 104 -3.50 -6.36 9.34
CA LEU A 104 -3.59 -7.38 10.41
C LEU A 104 -2.40 -7.34 11.37
N GLY A 105 -1.23 -6.92 10.89
CA GLY A 105 -0.01 -6.72 11.67
C GLY A 105 0.87 -7.94 11.68
#